data_AF-A0A7V8YCK9-F1
#
_entry.id   AF-A0A7V8YCK9-F1
#
_cell.length_a   1.000
_cell.length_b   1.000
_cell.length_c   1.000
_cell.angle_alpha   90.00
_cell.angle_beta   90.00
_cell.angle_gamma   90.00
#
_symmetry.space_group_name_H-M   'P 1'
#
loop_
_entity.id
_entity.type
_entity.pdbx_description
1 polymer ?
#
loop_
_entity_poly.entity_id
_entity_poly.type
_entity_poly.pdbx_seq_one_letter_code
_entity_poly.pdbx_strand_id
1 'polypeptide(L)'
;MDYQALFARILHTVDTAAYQTPVSQVEGPQREALAEVDRMMHGPGFDATQARTFVRKLHAEGRLDRVKMLSALHVIACHPSVADWEEAARLVGEQEYAALELGGPHLDSNLASADRHRGVLAFLRGHHGVALEYFTRSLERERSAENLGNVLAALLRLGDEAEARDLLDQVRRGFPSGLVSDLDRNIARDPDLALLRSEAP
;
A
#
# COMPACT_ATOMS: atom_id res chain seq x y z
N MET A 1 1.87 -27.80 -17.78
CA MET A 1 1.63 -26.91 -16.62
C MET A 1 0.53 -25.97 -17.05
N ASP A 2 -0.62 -25.96 -16.38
CA ASP A 2 -1.75 -25.12 -16.77
C ASP A 2 -1.52 -23.69 -16.24
N TYR A 3 -1.04 -22.83 -17.14
CA TYR A 3 -0.76 -21.43 -16.83
C TYR A 3 -2.02 -20.67 -16.40
N GLN A 4 -3.22 -21.03 -16.91
CA GLN A 4 -4.46 -20.39 -16.50
C GLN A 4 -4.86 -20.79 -15.08
N ALA A 5 -4.68 -22.06 -14.71
CA ALA A 5 -4.92 -22.52 -13.34
C ALA A 5 -3.89 -21.94 -12.35
N LEU A 6 -2.62 -21.82 -12.75
CA LEU A 6 -1.60 -21.14 -11.95
C LEU A 6 -1.95 -19.66 -11.77
N PHE A 7 -2.37 -18.99 -12.84
CA PHE A 7 -2.78 -17.59 -12.85
C PHE A 7 -4.00 -17.36 -11.96
N ALA A 8 -5.05 -18.17 -12.08
CA ALA A 8 -6.24 -18.10 -11.23
C ALA A 8 -5.89 -18.32 -9.74
N ARG A 9 -4.97 -19.22 -9.43
CA ARG A 9 -4.52 -19.47 -8.06
C ARG A 9 -3.69 -18.31 -7.50
N ILE A 10 -2.83 -17.71 -8.32
CA ILE A 10 -2.10 -16.49 -7.97
C ILE A 10 -3.12 -15.39 -7.67
N LEU A 11 -4.00 -15.06 -8.61
CA LEU A 11 -5.03 -14.04 -8.44
C LEU A 11 -5.90 -14.26 -7.18
N HIS A 12 -6.33 -15.50 -6.92
CA HIS A 12 -7.11 -15.80 -5.72
C HIS A 12 -6.32 -15.57 -4.42
N THR A 13 -5.02 -15.90 -4.40
CA THR A 13 -4.16 -15.64 -3.23
C THR A 13 -3.98 -14.14 -3.03
N VAL A 14 -3.83 -13.39 -4.12
CA VAL A 14 -3.65 -11.94 -4.10
C VAL A 14 -4.86 -11.23 -3.49
N ASP A 15 -6.07 -11.65 -3.86
CA ASP A 15 -7.31 -11.03 -3.37
C ASP A 15 -7.58 -11.29 -1.87
N THR A 16 -6.74 -12.10 -1.22
CA THR A 16 -6.87 -12.46 0.22
C THR A 16 -5.76 -11.90 1.10
N ALA A 17 -4.73 -11.27 0.52
CA ALA A 17 -3.63 -10.67 1.28
C ALA A 17 -4.03 -9.28 1.81
N ALA A 18 -3.68 -9.00 3.08
CA ALA A 18 -3.90 -7.69 3.65
C ALA A 18 -2.97 -6.65 3.01
N TYR A 19 -3.54 -5.50 2.67
CA TYR A 19 -2.75 -4.35 2.23
C TYR A 19 -1.74 -3.92 3.30
N GLN A 20 -0.47 -3.76 2.93
CA GLN A 20 0.57 -3.27 3.85
C GLN A 20 0.71 -1.74 3.76
N THR A 21 0.70 -1.07 4.91
CA THR A 21 1.07 0.35 4.96
C THR A 21 2.59 0.47 4.95
N PRO A 22 3.22 1.22 4.02
CA PRO A 22 4.65 1.50 4.07
C PRO A 22 5.01 2.27 5.35
N VAL A 23 6.02 1.80 6.06
CA VAL A 23 6.53 2.41 7.31
C VAL A 23 7.98 2.88 7.20
N SER A 24 8.62 2.67 6.05
CA SER A 24 10.03 2.97 5.79
C SER A 24 10.38 4.46 5.96
N GLN A 25 9.43 5.35 5.64
CA GLN A 25 9.56 6.81 5.75
C GLN A 25 9.00 7.38 7.06
N VAL A 26 8.47 6.54 7.95
CA VAL A 26 7.91 6.95 9.24
C VAL A 26 9.02 7.03 10.28
N GLU A 27 9.06 8.10 11.07
CA GLU A 27 10.05 8.30 12.14
C GLU A 27 9.93 7.23 13.24
N GLY A 28 11.04 6.93 13.91
CA GLY A 28 11.25 5.75 14.77
C GLY A 28 10.08 5.39 15.69
N PRO A 29 9.64 6.26 16.61
CA PRO A 29 8.57 5.93 17.57
C PRO A 29 7.24 5.59 16.90
N GLN A 30 6.90 6.28 15.81
CA GLN A 30 5.68 6.04 15.06
C GLN A 30 5.78 4.75 14.23
N ARG A 31 6.97 4.44 13.70
CA ARG A 31 7.26 3.21 12.95
C ARG A 31 7.07 1.96 13.81
N GLU A 32 7.56 1.99 15.04
CA GLU A 32 7.39 0.87 15.99
C GLU A 32 5.90 0.63 16.29
N ALA A 33 5.16 1.71 16.53
CA ALA A 33 3.72 1.65 16.77
C ALA A 33 2.96 1.07 15.56
N LEU A 34 3.28 1.48 14.34
CA LEU A 34 2.68 0.92 13.13
C LEU A 34 3.09 -0.55 12.90
N ALA A 35 4.32 -0.93 13.24
CA ALA A 35 4.75 -2.33 13.16
C ALA A 35 4.03 -3.24 14.17
N GLU A 36 3.64 -2.71 15.34
CA GLU A 36 2.76 -3.43 16.28
C GLU A 36 1.37 -3.67 15.67
N VAL A 37 0.78 -2.64 15.04
CA VAL A 37 -0.52 -2.76 14.34
C VAL A 37 -0.43 -3.77 13.20
N ASP A 38 0.63 -3.73 12.40
CA ASP A 38 0.88 -4.66 11.30
C ASP A 38 0.93 -6.12 11.78
N ARG A 39 1.65 -6.39 12.88
CA ARG A 39 1.68 -7.72 13.49
C ARG A 39 0.31 -8.18 13.98
N MET A 40 -0.53 -7.28 14.50
CA MET A 40 -1.89 -7.61 14.90
C MET A 40 -2.77 -8.01 13.71
N MET A 41 -2.65 -7.31 12.59
CA MET A 41 -3.43 -7.59 11.37
C MET A 41 -3.06 -8.93 10.74
N HIS A 42 -1.78 -9.28 10.74
CA HIS A 42 -1.30 -10.55 10.18
C HIS A 42 -1.30 -11.72 11.19
N GLY A 43 -1.70 -11.46 12.44
CA GLY A 43 -1.74 -12.46 13.49
C GLY A 43 -2.93 -13.42 13.36
N PRO A 44 -2.80 -14.68 13.83
CA PRO A 44 -3.94 -15.58 13.91
C PRO A 44 -5.01 -15.00 14.83
N GLY A 45 -6.27 -14.99 14.37
CA GLY A 45 -7.39 -14.45 15.15
C GLY A 45 -7.49 -12.92 15.13
N PHE A 46 -7.01 -12.26 14.06
CA PHE A 46 -7.20 -10.83 13.85
C PHE A 46 -8.63 -10.37 14.18
N ASP A 47 -8.72 -9.42 15.11
CA ASP A 47 -9.96 -8.75 15.53
C ASP A 47 -9.84 -7.26 15.20
N ALA A 48 -10.63 -6.82 14.23
CA ALA A 48 -10.63 -5.44 13.76
C ALA A 48 -11.07 -4.45 14.84
N THR A 49 -11.96 -4.82 15.76
CA THR A 49 -12.40 -3.95 16.86
C THR A 49 -11.26 -3.72 17.85
N GLN A 50 -10.53 -4.79 18.19
CA GLN A 50 -9.34 -4.69 19.04
C GLN A 50 -8.24 -3.86 18.36
N ALA A 51 -7.96 -4.09 17.07
CA ALA A 51 -6.97 -3.32 16.32
C ALA A 51 -7.34 -1.83 16.23
N ARG A 52 -8.60 -1.48 15.92
CA ARG A 52 -9.08 -0.08 15.92
C ARG A 52 -8.92 0.57 17.29
N THR A 53 -9.24 -0.16 18.36
CA THR A 53 -9.09 0.33 19.74
C THR A 53 -7.62 0.59 20.08
N PHE A 54 -6.74 -0.33 19.69
CA PHE A 54 -5.32 -0.22 19.89
C PHE A 54 -4.72 0.98 19.15
N VAL A 55 -5.06 1.20 17.87
CA VAL A 55 -4.61 2.37 17.11
C VAL A 55 -5.03 3.69 17.75
N ARG A 56 -6.27 3.79 18.23
CA ARG A 56 -6.75 4.99 18.93
C ARG A 56 -6.02 5.21 20.26
N LYS A 57 -5.69 4.14 20.97
CA LYS A 57 -4.87 4.21 22.20
C LYS A 57 -3.47 4.74 21.89
N LEU A 58 -2.80 4.24 20.85
CA LEU A 58 -1.48 4.71 20.42
C LEU A 58 -1.49 6.22 20.12
N HIS A 59 -2.53 6.71 19.46
CA HIS A 59 -2.69 8.16 19.21
C HIS A 59 -2.91 8.95 20.50
N ALA A 60 -3.77 8.48 21.40
CA ALA A 60 -4.03 9.13 22.68
C ALA A 60 -2.77 9.21 23.57
N GLU A 61 -1.87 8.23 23.44
CA GLU A 61 -0.56 8.19 24.10
C GLU A 61 0.52 9.04 23.38
N GLY A 62 0.19 9.68 22.26
CA GLY A 62 1.13 10.48 21.46
C GLY A 62 2.14 9.65 20.65
N ARG A 63 1.97 8.33 20.58
CA ARG A 63 2.84 7.41 19.81
C ARG A 63 2.54 7.43 18.31
N LEU A 64 1.36 7.89 17.92
CA LEU A 64 0.99 8.16 16.54
C LEU A 64 0.44 9.58 16.43
N ASP A 65 0.85 10.30 15.39
CA ASP A 65 0.14 11.52 15.02
C ASP A 65 -1.22 11.19 14.38
N ARG A 66 -2.05 12.21 14.18
CA ARG A 66 -3.40 12.05 13.64
C ARG A 66 -3.38 11.47 12.22
N VAL A 67 -2.40 11.84 11.39
CA VAL A 67 -2.27 11.35 10.01
C VAL A 67 -1.96 9.85 10.01
N LYS A 68 -1.00 9.40 10.84
CA LYS A 68 -0.64 7.98 10.95
C LYS A 68 -1.71 7.14 11.63
N MET A 69 -2.45 7.70 12.59
CA MET A 69 -3.63 7.05 13.15
C MET A 69 -4.69 6.79 12.07
N LEU A 70 -5.06 7.80 11.28
CA LEU A 70 -6.06 7.68 10.20
C LEU A 70 -5.61 6.71 9.12
N SER A 71 -4.32 6.77 8.75
CA SER A 71 -3.66 5.80 7.86
C SER A 71 -3.82 4.36 8.36
N ALA A 72 -3.50 4.08 9.62
CA ALA A 72 -3.61 2.73 10.18
C ALA A 72 -5.05 2.24 10.26
N LEU A 73 -6.00 3.11 10.66
CA LEU A 73 -7.42 2.78 10.66
C LEU A 73 -7.93 2.47 9.24
N HIS A 74 -7.47 3.22 8.23
CA HIS A 74 -7.86 2.98 6.83
C HIS A 74 -7.45 1.58 6.39
N VAL A 75 -6.22 1.15 6.72
CA VAL A 75 -5.75 -0.19 6.36
C VAL A 75 -6.52 -1.29 7.08
N ILE A 76 -6.89 -1.08 8.35
CA ILE A 76 -7.78 -2.00 9.07
C ILE A 76 -9.15 -2.10 8.36
N ALA A 77 -9.73 -0.98 7.93
CA ALA A 77 -11.00 -0.96 7.22
C ALA A 77 -10.91 -1.67 5.86
N CYS A 78 -9.80 -1.51 5.14
CA CYS A 78 -9.51 -2.17 3.87
C CYS A 78 -9.09 -3.64 4.01
N HIS A 79 -8.88 -4.15 5.23
CA HIS A 79 -8.45 -5.54 5.43
C HIS A 79 -9.46 -6.51 4.79
N PRO A 80 -9.04 -7.58 4.08
CA PRO A 80 -9.94 -8.47 3.34
C PRO A 80 -11.07 -9.09 4.18
N SER A 81 -10.81 -9.39 5.46
CA SER A 81 -11.84 -9.90 6.38
C SER A 81 -12.79 -8.84 6.95
N VAL A 82 -12.50 -7.55 6.74
CA VAL A 82 -13.27 -6.42 7.24
C VAL A 82 -14.08 -5.80 6.10
N ALA A 83 -13.40 -5.44 5.01
CA ALA A 83 -14.01 -4.91 3.80
C ALA A 83 -15.00 -3.74 4.05
N ASP A 84 -14.67 -2.87 5.01
CA ASP A 84 -15.50 -1.71 5.39
C ASP A 84 -15.13 -0.52 4.50
N TRP A 85 -15.67 -0.54 3.28
CA TRP A 85 -15.32 0.43 2.23
C TRP A 85 -15.80 1.85 2.53
N GLU A 86 -16.91 1.99 3.26
CA GLU A 86 -17.43 3.29 3.67
C GLU A 86 -16.51 3.92 4.71
N GLU A 87 -16.11 3.15 5.73
CA GLU A 87 -15.14 3.62 6.72
C GLU A 87 -13.80 3.94 6.05
N ALA A 88 -13.30 3.09 5.15
CA ALA A 88 -12.06 3.30 4.43
C ALA A 88 -12.06 4.61 3.62
N ALA A 89 -13.16 4.89 2.90
CA ALA A 89 -13.33 6.12 2.11
C ALA A 89 -13.37 7.38 3.00
N ARG A 90 -14.10 7.32 4.12
CA ARG A 90 -14.15 8.41 5.09
C ARG A 90 -12.76 8.70 5.68
N LEU A 91 -12.07 7.65 6.12
CA LEU A 91 -10.76 7.76 6.78
C LEU A 91 -9.68 8.36 5.88
N VAL A 92 -9.65 8.00 4.60
CA VAL A 92 -8.66 8.59 3.67
C VAL A 92 -8.96 10.05 3.36
N GLY A 93 -10.24 10.45 3.32
CA GLY A 93 -10.64 11.86 3.24
C GLY A 93 -10.19 12.66 4.46
N GLU A 94 -10.43 12.12 5.66
CA GLU A 94 -9.97 12.74 6.92
C GLU A 94 -8.44 12.78 7.02
N GLN A 95 -7.74 11.76 6.52
CA GLN A 95 -6.27 11.71 6.51
C GLN A 95 -5.68 12.84 5.67
N GLU A 96 -6.20 13.06 4.46
CA GLU A 96 -5.76 14.16 3.61
C GLU A 96 -6.01 15.51 4.29
N TYR A 97 -7.20 15.70 4.86
CA TYR A 97 -7.51 16.93 5.58
C TYR A 97 -6.54 17.16 6.75
N ALA A 98 -6.28 16.12 7.56
CA ALA A 98 -5.32 16.20 8.67
C ALA A 98 -3.88 16.48 8.19
N ALA A 99 -3.48 15.95 7.03
CA ALA A 99 -2.18 16.24 6.43
C ALA A 99 -2.05 17.72 6.03
N LEU A 100 -3.10 18.28 5.42
CA LEU A 100 -3.17 19.70 5.05
C LEU A 100 -3.15 20.60 6.29
N GLU A 101 -3.86 20.24 7.35
CA GLU A 101 -3.85 20.97 8.63
C GLU A 101 -2.46 20.95 9.29
N LEU A 102 -1.78 19.79 9.28
CA LEU A 102 -0.44 19.64 9.85
C LEU A 102 0.62 20.43 9.07
N GLY A 103 0.54 20.39 7.73
CA GLY A 103 1.48 21.05 6.85
C GLY A 103 2.94 20.62 7.07
N GLY A 104 3.85 21.58 6.93
CA GLY A 104 5.27 21.40 7.24
C GLY A 104 6.05 20.57 6.22
N PRO A 105 7.30 20.16 6.56
CA PRO A 105 8.23 19.54 5.61
C PRO A 105 7.81 18.14 5.14
N HIS A 106 6.85 17.49 5.81
CA HIS A 106 6.35 16.16 5.46
C HIS A 106 5.01 16.19 4.72
N LEU A 107 4.52 17.37 4.33
CA LEU A 107 3.21 17.51 3.67
C LEU A 107 3.09 16.63 2.42
N ASP A 108 4.06 16.69 1.50
CA ASP A 108 3.99 15.90 0.27
C ASP A 108 4.00 14.40 0.53
N SER A 109 4.79 13.92 1.49
CA SER A 109 4.79 12.50 1.89
C SER A 109 3.45 12.07 2.50
N ASN A 110 2.84 12.94 3.31
CA ASN A 110 1.53 12.66 3.90
C ASN A 110 0.42 12.67 2.84
N LEU A 111 0.48 13.57 1.85
CA LEU A 111 -0.45 13.60 0.72
C LEU A 111 -0.24 12.42 -0.24
N ALA A 112 1.02 12.02 -0.49
CA ALA A 112 1.32 10.80 -1.23
C ALA A 112 0.70 9.58 -0.55
N SER A 113 0.85 9.47 0.77
CA SER A 113 0.21 8.41 1.56
C SER A 113 -1.31 8.39 1.43
N ALA A 114 -1.97 9.55 1.39
CA ALA A 114 -3.42 9.63 1.20
C ALA A 114 -3.83 9.23 -0.23
N ASP A 115 -3.11 9.70 -1.26
CA ASP A 115 -3.34 9.30 -2.66
C ASP A 115 -3.16 7.78 -2.82
N ARG A 116 -2.09 7.20 -2.24
CA ARG A 116 -1.89 5.75 -2.19
C ARG A 116 -3.08 5.01 -1.56
N HIS A 117 -3.61 5.47 -0.44
CA HIS A 117 -4.78 4.83 0.19
C HIS A 117 -6.06 4.92 -0.65
N ARG A 118 -6.26 6.00 -1.41
CA ARG A 118 -7.36 6.05 -2.39
C ARG A 118 -7.14 5.05 -3.51
N GLY A 119 -5.91 4.94 -3.99
CA GLY A 119 -5.51 3.94 -4.97
C GLY A 119 -5.79 2.52 -4.48
N VAL A 120 -5.45 2.20 -3.24
CA VAL A 120 -5.73 0.89 -2.61
C VAL A 120 -7.22 0.60 -2.53
N LEU A 121 -8.02 1.56 -2.05
CA LEU A 121 -9.46 1.40 -2.00
C LEU A 121 -10.04 1.10 -3.39
N ALA A 122 -9.62 1.86 -4.41
CA ALA A 122 -10.04 1.63 -5.79
C ALA A 122 -9.56 0.26 -6.32
N PHE A 123 -8.31 -0.12 -6.01
CA PHE A 123 -7.69 -1.35 -6.45
C PHE A 123 -8.41 -2.59 -5.90
N LEU A 124 -8.65 -2.62 -4.59
CA LEU A 124 -9.37 -3.70 -3.91
C LEU A 124 -10.83 -3.82 -4.37
N ARG A 125 -11.39 -2.73 -4.90
CA ARG A 125 -12.75 -2.67 -5.47
C ARG A 125 -12.80 -3.00 -6.97
N GLY A 126 -11.67 -3.37 -7.58
CA GLY A 126 -11.59 -3.71 -9.01
C GLY A 126 -11.59 -2.51 -9.94
N HIS A 127 -11.47 -1.29 -9.42
CA HIS A 127 -11.41 -0.05 -10.20
C HIS A 127 -9.96 0.28 -10.57
N HIS A 128 -9.29 -0.63 -11.28
CA HIS A 128 -7.83 -0.58 -11.49
C HIS A 128 -7.35 0.66 -12.26
N GLY A 129 -8.14 1.20 -13.20
CA GLY A 129 -7.80 2.46 -13.88
C GLY A 129 -7.78 3.66 -12.93
N VAL A 130 -8.78 3.76 -12.05
CA VAL A 130 -8.83 4.78 -10.99
C VAL A 130 -7.69 4.59 -9.98
N ALA A 131 -7.38 3.33 -9.65
CA ALA A 131 -6.25 3.01 -8.78
C ALA A 131 -4.92 3.50 -9.39
N LEU A 132 -4.69 3.25 -10.68
CA LEU A 132 -3.50 3.68 -11.39
C LEU A 132 -3.33 5.21 -11.36
N GLU A 133 -4.40 5.97 -11.56
CA GLU A 133 -4.36 7.44 -11.46
C GLU A 133 -3.88 7.90 -10.06
N TYR A 134 -4.46 7.33 -9.01
CA TYR A 134 -4.06 7.66 -7.63
C TYR A 134 -2.64 7.20 -7.29
N PHE A 135 -2.23 6.02 -7.72
CA PHE A 135 -0.87 5.54 -7.50
C PHE A 135 0.17 6.37 -8.25
N THR A 136 -0.16 6.82 -9.47
CA THR A 136 0.69 7.74 -10.24
C THR A 136 0.86 9.06 -9.52
N ARG A 137 -0.23 9.66 -9.03
CA ARG A 137 -0.16 10.89 -8.21
C ARG A 137 0.68 10.71 -6.94
N SER A 138 0.52 9.57 -6.25
CA SER A 138 1.35 9.25 -5.09
C SER A 138 2.83 9.18 -5.45
N LEU A 139 3.17 8.53 -6.57
CA LEU A 139 4.53 8.40 -7.08
C LEU A 139 5.15 9.76 -7.48
N GLU A 140 4.36 10.65 -8.09
CA GLU A 140 4.80 12.00 -8.45
C GLU A 140 5.22 12.83 -7.23
N ARG A 141 4.52 12.64 -6.11
CA ARG A 141 4.83 13.29 -4.82
C ARG A 141 5.98 12.63 -4.08
N GLU A 142 6.02 11.30 -4.10
CA GLU A 142 7.00 10.51 -3.36
C GLU A 142 7.49 9.34 -4.21
N ARG A 143 8.72 9.44 -4.69
CA ARG A 143 9.39 8.37 -5.43
C ARG A 143 9.92 7.30 -4.47
N SER A 144 9.10 6.28 -4.25
CA SER A 144 9.40 5.14 -3.39
C SER A 144 9.18 3.81 -4.12
N ALA A 145 9.86 2.75 -3.64
CA ALA A 145 9.69 1.41 -4.17
C ALA A 145 8.25 0.90 -4.00
N GLU A 146 7.58 1.33 -2.93
CA GLU A 146 6.20 1.00 -2.63
C GLU A 146 5.24 1.67 -3.62
N ASN A 147 5.41 2.96 -3.92
CA ASN A 147 4.59 3.64 -4.92
C ASN A 147 4.81 3.08 -6.33
N LEU A 148 6.05 2.74 -6.69
CA LEU A 148 6.35 2.06 -7.95
C LEU A 148 5.69 0.68 -8.01
N GLY A 149 5.76 -0.10 -6.93
CA GLY A 149 5.08 -1.40 -6.83
C GLY A 149 3.58 -1.28 -7.05
N ASN A 150 2.91 -0.29 -6.44
CA ASN A 150 1.48 -0.08 -6.62
C ASN A 150 1.11 0.29 -8.08
N VAL A 151 1.91 1.12 -8.75
CA VAL A 151 1.72 1.44 -10.18
C VAL A 151 1.85 0.18 -11.03
N LEU A 152 2.90 -0.61 -10.82
CA LEU A 152 3.13 -1.86 -11.53
C LEU A 152 1.99 -2.86 -11.30
N ALA A 153 1.52 -3.02 -10.06
CA ALA A 153 0.39 -3.88 -9.73
C ALA A 153 -0.90 -3.44 -10.46
N ALA A 154 -1.17 -2.14 -10.51
CA ALA A 154 -2.33 -1.62 -11.25
C ALA A 154 -2.26 -1.87 -12.75
N LEU A 155 -1.08 -1.67 -13.38
CA LEU A 155 -0.86 -1.99 -14.80
C LEU A 155 -1.10 -3.49 -15.08
N LEU A 156 -0.56 -4.37 -14.23
CA LEU A 156 -0.77 -5.82 -14.39
C LEU A 156 -2.24 -6.22 -14.26
N ARG A 157 -2.98 -5.61 -13.33
CA ARG A 157 -4.42 -5.87 -13.18
C ARG A 157 -5.27 -5.31 -14.34
N LEU A 158 -4.76 -4.31 -15.06
CA LEU A 158 -5.37 -3.83 -16.30
C LEU A 158 -5.05 -4.71 -17.51
N GLY A 159 -4.07 -5.62 -17.38
CA GLY A 159 -3.58 -6.47 -18.47
C GLY A 159 -2.43 -5.85 -19.25
N ASP A 160 -1.90 -4.71 -18.81
CA ASP A 160 -0.85 -3.94 -19.49
C ASP A 160 0.56 -4.43 -19.10
N GLU A 161 0.81 -5.74 -19.25
CA GLU A 161 2.08 -6.36 -18.84
C GLU A 161 3.29 -5.75 -19.56
N ALA A 162 3.15 -5.44 -20.86
CA ALA A 162 4.22 -4.85 -21.64
C ALA A 162 4.64 -3.47 -21.08
N GLU A 163 3.67 -2.65 -20.68
CA GLU A 163 3.92 -1.33 -20.09
C GLU A 163 4.53 -1.46 -18.70
N ALA A 164 4.05 -2.41 -17.88
CA ALA A 164 4.63 -2.69 -16.57
C ALA A 164 6.11 -3.12 -16.68
N ARG A 165 6.45 -3.98 -17.65
CA ARG A 165 7.85 -4.40 -17.90
C ARG A 165 8.72 -3.25 -18.38
N ASP A 166 8.22 -2.45 -19.32
CA ASP A 166 8.99 -1.32 -19.85
C ASP A 166 9.25 -0.25 -18.78
N LEU A 167 8.25 0.04 -17.94
CA LEU A 167 8.41 0.91 -16.78
C LEU A 167 9.45 0.36 -15.79
N LEU A 168 9.38 -0.94 -15.46
CA LEU A 168 10.35 -1.57 -14.57
C LEU A 168 11.78 -1.47 -15.11
N ASP A 169 11.98 -1.68 -16.41
CA ASP A 169 13.28 -1.55 -17.07
C ASP A 169 13.78 -0.10 -17.11
N GLN A 170 12.88 0.88 -17.27
CA GLN A 170 13.22 2.28 -17.15
C GLN A 170 13.65 2.64 -15.71
N VAL A 171 12.94 2.16 -14.69
CA VAL A 171 13.30 2.35 -13.28
C VAL A 171 14.67 1.74 -12.98
N ARG A 172 14.91 0.48 -13.38
CA ARG A 172 16.19 -0.20 -13.15
C ARG A 172 17.39 0.51 -13.79
N ARG A 173 17.19 1.21 -14.90
CA ARG A 173 18.24 1.97 -15.59
C ARG A 173 18.42 3.39 -15.04
N GLY A 174 17.34 4.02 -14.61
CA GLY A 174 17.31 5.46 -14.31
C GLY A 174 17.34 5.82 -12.82
N PHE A 175 16.98 4.90 -11.92
CA PHE A 175 16.79 5.21 -10.51
C PHE A 175 17.99 4.74 -9.65
N PRO A 176 18.17 5.32 -8.44
CA PRO A 176 19.22 4.90 -7.52
C PRO A 176 19.13 3.40 -7.17
N SER A 177 20.29 2.74 -7.07
CA SER A 177 20.37 1.29 -6.83
C SER A 177 19.67 0.82 -5.55
N GLY A 178 19.63 1.66 -4.50
CA GLY A 178 18.90 1.37 -3.27
C GLY A 178 17.40 1.21 -3.52
N LEU A 179 16.79 2.17 -4.22
CA LEU A 179 15.37 2.11 -4.57
C LEU A 179 15.06 0.92 -5.49
N VAL A 180 15.93 0.65 -6.47
CA VAL A 180 15.79 -0.54 -7.33
C VAL A 180 15.83 -1.83 -6.51
N SER A 181 16.78 -1.94 -5.58
CA SER A 181 16.90 -3.11 -4.70
C SER A 181 15.68 -3.28 -3.80
N ASP A 182 15.07 -2.19 -3.35
CA ASP A 182 13.85 -2.20 -2.54
C ASP A 182 12.65 -2.66 -3.38
N LEU A 183 12.52 -2.15 -4.61
CA LEU A 183 11.48 -2.55 -5.55
C LEU A 183 11.59 -4.02 -5.94
N ASP A 184 12.81 -4.52 -6.22
CA ASP A 184 13.02 -5.94 -6.55
C ASP A 184 12.63 -6.85 -5.37
N ARG A 185 12.86 -6.42 -4.11
CA ARG A 185 12.37 -7.14 -2.93
C ARG A 185 10.86 -7.14 -2.82
N ASN A 186 10.20 -6.04 -3.19
CA ASN A 186 8.74 -5.97 -3.25
C ASN A 186 8.22 -6.94 -4.32
N ILE A 187 8.76 -6.92 -5.54
CA ILE A 187 8.37 -7.82 -6.64
C ILE A 187 8.51 -9.30 -6.22
N ALA A 188 9.58 -9.64 -5.50
CA ALA A 188 9.80 -11.02 -5.04
C ALA A 188 8.76 -11.52 -4.03
N ARG A 189 8.11 -10.62 -3.27
CA ARG A 189 7.21 -10.96 -2.16
C ARG A 189 5.74 -10.73 -2.50
N ASP A 190 5.46 -9.65 -3.21
CA ASP A 190 4.11 -9.20 -3.53
C ASP A 190 3.52 -10.10 -4.62
N PRO A 191 2.40 -10.79 -4.37
CA PRO A 191 1.79 -11.66 -5.35
C PRO A 191 1.15 -10.89 -6.51
N ASP A 192 0.75 -9.61 -6.35
CA ASP A 192 0.27 -8.77 -7.47
C ASP A 192 1.37 -8.53 -8.51
N LEU A 193 2.65 -8.61 -8.09
CA LEU A 193 3.82 -8.37 -8.95
C LEU A 193 4.44 -9.67 -9.48
N ALA A 194 3.80 -10.82 -9.27
CA ALA A 194 4.39 -12.12 -9.59
C ALA A 194 4.78 -12.28 -11.07
N LEU A 195 4.05 -11.65 -12.00
CA LEU A 195 4.34 -11.69 -13.44
C LEU A 195 5.67 -10.98 -13.82
N LEU A 196 6.14 -10.06 -12.97
CA LEU A 196 7.38 -9.31 -13.21
C LEU A 196 8.62 -9.99 -12.65
N ARG A 197 8.44 -11.09 -11.90
CA ARG A 197 9.55 -11.93 -11.46
C ARG A 197 10.18 -12.52 -12.71
N SER A 198 11.50 -12.33 -12.86
CA SER A 198 12.25 -13.07 -13.87
C SER A 198 12.04 -14.56 -13.64
N GLU A 199 11.87 -15.34 -14.73
CA GLU A 199 12.01 -16.78 -14.63
C GLU A 199 13.37 -17.07 -14.00
N ALA A 200 13.38 -17.81 -12.89
CA ALA A 200 14.64 -18.26 -12.32
C ALA A 200 15.36 -19.09 -13.39
N PRO A 201 16.66 -18.87 -13.63
CA PRO A 201 17.45 -19.70 -14.54
C PRO A 201 17.44 -21.17 -14.13
#